data_AF-A0A7R9XQW2-F1
#
_entry.id   AF-A0A7R9XQW2-F1
#
_cell.length_a   1.000
_cell.length_b   1.000
_cell.length_c   1.000
_cell.angle_alpha   90.00
_cell.angle_beta   90.00
_cell.angle_gamma   90.00
#
_symmetry.space_group_name_H-M   'P 1'
#
loop_
_entity.id
_entity.type
_entity.pdbx_description
1 polymer ?
#
loop_
_entity_poly.entity_id
_entity_poly.type
_entity_poly.pdbx_seq_one_letter_code
_entity_poly.pdbx_strand_id
1 'polypeptide(L)'
;MRAVTAESSGRGGTWCAVPRVARCPRHPSRGATASRAARGRSSNDAGGADGGASSSYVVPDPRRVKERHGKRLYYHGHGEMLLREDLISALMEVDASTQVKEAGSVSLTREQVKIMEAFWIGVGVRKKAHRERLIDMACKAGLYRDPVRLLERLAQLEDALWLGASLSGVDLGVIVGRCPRVIYCDLDWTAEKLELLRELLPTVDLKRLIERNPQVLGMDFTMTIPAKLRELSKLLPYTDVFALIDSHPKLLSMNISSSVSSNLRAMRQTLASEGVSESTVEAMIMYSPRLLTTNPNTFADRCAQLARTKPGAIQQYALKPASLARMLTSSERVISRLAFLHERHPHDTTSAIVAVNTSAAKFIERFPDFEEWGQKM
;
A
#
# COMPACT_ATOMS: atom_id res chain seq x y z
N MET A 1 56.99 -22.38 28.88
CA MET A 1 56.35 -21.10 29.26
C MET A 1 55.22 -20.78 28.27
N ARG A 2 53.97 -21.07 28.63
CA ARG A 2 52.78 -20.20 28.51
C ARG A 2 51.52 -20.98 28.93
N ALA A 3 50.84 -20.38 29.91
CA ALA A 3 49.51 -20.68 30.47
C ALA A 3 48.41 -20.65 29.37
N VAL A 4 47.36 -21.48 29.35
CA VAL A 4 46.23 -21.75 30.29
C VAL A 4 45.11 -20.69 30.23
N THR A 5 43.89 -21.15 29.81
CA THR A 5 42.49 -20.70 30.09
C THR A 5 42.03 -19.30 29.63
N ALA A 6 40.75 -18.95 29.44
CA ALA A 6 39.42 -19.59 29.24
C ALA A 6 38.41 -18.45 28.95
N GLU A 7 37.27 -18.80 28.34
CA GLU A 7 35.91 -18.20 28.38
C GLU A 7 35.68 -16.70 28.71
N SER A 8 34.87 -16.01 27.88
CA SER A 8 33.45 -15.73 28.18
C SER A 8 32.85 -14.55 27.39
N SER A 9 31.54 -14.68 27.20
CA SER A 9 30.48 -13.78 26.74
C SER A 9 30.62 -12.27 27.03
N GLY A 10 30.18 -11.46 26.07
CA GLY A 10 29.73 -10.08 26.33
C GLY A 10 29.80 -9.17 25.11
N ARG A 11 28.70 -9.01 24.36
CA ARG A 11 28.49 -7.81 23.52
C ARG A 11 27.10 -7.23 23.77
N GLY A 12 27.06 -6.31 24.72
CA GLY A 12 26.03 -5.28 24.78
C GLY A 12 26.20 -4.33 23.60
N GLY A 13 25.14 -4.18 22.81
CA GLY A 13 25.03 -3.15 21.78
C GLY A 13 24.44 -1.89 22.39
N THR A 14 25.31 -0.92 22.69
CA THR A 14 24.96 0.45 23.03
C THR A 14 24.22 1.13 21.87
N TRP A 15 23.06 1.71 22.16
CA TRP A 15 22.33 2.59 21.26
C TRP A 15 23.09 3.91 21.10
N CYS A 16 23.73 4.11 19.96
CA CYS A 16 24.30 5.41 19.61
C CYS A 16 23.16 6.40 19.33
N ALA A 17 23.08 7.42 20.17
CA ALA A 17 22.29 8.63 19.97
C ALA A 17 22.69 9.32 18.65
N VAL A 18 21.71 9.61 17.81
CA VAL A 18 21.89 10.48 16.64
C VAL A 18 21.75 11.94 17.10
N PRO A 19 22.74 12.82 16.83
CA PRO A 19 22.67 14.21 17.26
C PRO A 19 21.68 15.03 16.43
N ARG A 20 20.98 15.95 17.12
CA ARG A 20 20.16 17.04 16.55
C ARG A 20 20.96 17.79 15.47
N VAL A 21 20.51 17.73 14.22
CA VAL A 21 21.02 18.63 13.17
C VAL A 21 20.25 19.94 13.23
N ALA A 22 21.03 21.01 13.25
CA ALA A 22 20.64 22.40 13.43
C ALA A 22 19.70 22.95 12.34
N ARG A 23 18.85 23.87 12.76
CA ARG A 23 18.04 24.76 11.90
C ARG A 23 18.95 25.57 10.98
N CYS A 24 18.63 25.63 9.70
CA CYS A 24 19.15 26.64 8.78
C CYS A 24 18.07 27.69 8.43
N PRO A 25 18.46 28.93 8.12
CA PRO A 25 17.64 30.12 8.28
C PRO A 25 16.86 30.50 7.01
N ARG A 26 15.73 31.19 7.23
CA ARG A 26 14.94 31.89 6.21
C ARG A 26 15.78 32.99 5.53
N HIS A 27 15.73 33.07 4.21
CA HIS A 27 16.17 34.24 3.43
C HIS A 27 14.97 34.91 2.73
N PRO A 28 15.07 36.20 2.36
CA PRO A 28 13.99 37.16 2.50
C PRO A 28 13.36 37.54 1.16
N SER A 29 12.13 38.05 1.29
CA SER A 29 11.39 38.84 0.31
C SER A 29 12.24 39.88 -0.41
N ARG A 30 12.16 39.90 -1.74
CA ARG A 30 12.48 41.08 -2.56
C ARG A 30 11.24 41.51 -3.34
N GLY A 31 10.74 42.69 -2.97
CA GLY A 31 9.73 43.40 -3.73
C GLY A 31 10.32 44.05 -4.98
N ALA A 32 9.45 44.27 -5.97
CA ALA A 32 9.65 45.24 -7.04
C ALA A 32 8.35 46.02 -7.21
N THR A 33 8.39 47.28 -6.80
CA THR A 33 7.37 48.30 -7.00
C THR A 33 7.34 48.79 -8.45
N ALA A 34 6.15 49.20 -8.88
CA ALA A 34 5.75 49.61 -10.22
C ALA A 34 6.10 51.06 -10.60
N SER A 35 6.12 51.33 -11.92
CA SER A 35 5.69 52.59 -12.57
C SER A 35 5.51 52.33 -14.08
N ARG A 36 4.29 52.26 -14.63
CA ARG A 36 3.35 53.31 -15.08
C ARG A 36 3.70 53.96 -16.44
N ALA A 37 2.95 53.61 -17.48
CA ALA A 37 2.58 54.51 -18.58
C ALA A 37 1.28 54.02 -19.25
N ALA A 38 0.32 54.93 -19.36
CA ALA A 38 -1.04 54.72 -19.85
C ALA A 38 -1.22 55.29 -21.28
N ARG A 39 -2.23 54.77 -22.00
CA ARG A 39 -3.08 55.35 -23.08
C ARG A 39 -3.61 54.16 -23.90
N GLY A 40 -4.89 53.92 -24.19
CA GLY A 40 -6.12 54.70 -24.11
C GLY A 40 -6.86 54.60 -25.47
N ARG A 41 -8.04 53.95 -25.50
CA ARG A 41 -9.21 54.08 -26.44
C ARG A 41 -10.13 52.85 -26.20
N SER A 42 -11.34 53.01 -25.65
CA SER A 42 -12.62 53.43 -26.26
C SER A 42 -13.16 52.39 -27.24
N SER A 43 -14.42 51.94 -27.31
CA SER A 43 -15.70 52.09 -26.58
C SER A 43 -16.68 51.07 -27.21
N ASN A 44 -17.70 50.59 -26.46
CA ASN A 44 -19.10 50.39 -26.88
C ASN A 44 -19.83 49.32 -26.04
N ASP A 45 -20.66 49.81 -25.13
CA ASP A 45 -22.10 49.57 -24.93
C ASP A 45 -22.74 48.17 -24.99
N ALA A 46 -23.23 47.79 -23.80
CA ALA A 46 -24.63 47.52 -23.43
C ALA A 46 -25.34 46.24 -23.91
N GLY A 47 -25.78 45.45 -22.92
CA GLY A 47 -26.83 44.43 -23.05
C GLY A 47 -26.83 43.44 -21.89
N GLY A 48 -27.54 43.77 -20.80
CA GLY A 48 -27.74 42.86 -19.67
C GLY A 48 -28.83 41.81 -19.93
N ALA A 49 -28.68 40.63 -19.35
CA ALA A 49 -29.77 39.76 -18.92
C ALA A 49 -29.24 38.69 -17.95
N ASP A 50 -29.84 38.68 -16.76
CA ASP A 50 -29.71 37.66 -15.73
C ASP A 50 -30.05 36.25 -16.23
N GLY A 51 -29.32 35.25 -15.73
CA GLY A 51 -29.51 33.86 -16.13
C GLY A 51 -28.74 32.84 -15.28
N GLY A 52 -29.05 32.77 -13.99
CA GLY A 52 -28.99 31.57 -13.14
C GLY A 52 -27.78 30.65 -13.25
N ALA A 53 -26.65 31.01 -12.63
CA ALA A 53 -25.64 30.02 -12.26
C ALA A 53 -26.17 29.17 -11.10
N SER A 54 -26.57 27.94 -11.42
CA SER A 54 -26.93 26.89 -10.48
C SER A 54 -25.70 26.52 -9.65
N SER A 55 -25.50 27.25 -8.55
CA SER A 55 -24.54 26.91 -7.51
C SER A 55 -25.11 25.73 -6.72
N SER A 56 -24.76 24.51 -7.13
CA SER A 56 -24.97 23.35 -6.28
C SER A 56 -23.99 23.41 -5.12
N TYR A 57 -24.29 24.27 -4.14
CA TYR A 57 -23.84 24.05 -2.78
C TYR A 57 -24.31 22.66 -2.38
N VAL A 58 -23.38 21.70 -2.35
CA VAL A 58 -23.62 20.44 -1.66
C VAL A 58 -23.71 20.82 -0.18
N VAL A 59 -24.94 21.06 0.26
CA VAL A 59 -25.30 21.20 1.66
C VAL A 59 -24.75 19.95 2.38
N PRO A 60 -23.93 20.10 3.43
CA PRO A 60 -23.45 18.96 4.20
C PRO A 60 -24.65 18.15 4.71
N ASP A 61 -24.69 16.85 4.45
CA ASP A 61 -25.72 15.96 5.00
C ASP A 61 -25.67 16.04 6.54
N PRO A 62 -26.72 16.57 7.21
CA PRO A 62 -26.73 16.78 8.65
C PRO A 62 -26.90 15.49 9.46
N ARG A 63 -26.81 14.30 8.82
CA ARG A 63 -27.01 13.00 9.48
C ARG A 63 -25.75 12.36 10.09
N ARG A 64 -24.59 13.03 10.10
CA ARG A 64 -23.37 12.45 10.72
C ARG A 64 -22.80 13.13 11.95
N VAL A 65 -23.33 14.28 12.37
CA VAL A 65 -22.98 14.87 13.66
C VAL A 65 -24.22 15.54 14.24
N LYS A 66 -24.91 14.88 15.17
CA LYS A 66 -25.81 15.57 16.09
C LYS A 66 -25.02 15.90 17.34
N GLU A 67 -24.45 17.10 17.39
CA GLU A 67 -24.03 17.70 18.64
C GLU A 67 -25.28 17.97 19.50
N ARG A 68 -25.43 17.23 20.60
CA ARG A 68 -26.23 17.68 21.73
C ARG A 68 -25.35 17.69 22.96
N HIS A 69 -24.91 18.89 23.33
CA HIS A 69 -24.34 19.26 24.62
C HIS A 69 -23.09 18.46 25.00
N GLY A 70 -21.93 18.90 24.48
CA GLY A 70 -20.62 18.60 25.07
C GLY A 70 -20.15 17.15 25.03
N LYS A 71 -20.73 16.28 24.19
CA LYS A 71 -20.29 14.88 24.03
C LYS A 71 -20.16 14.53 22.54
N ARG A 72 -18.95 14.15 22.11
CA ARG A 72 -18.71 13.56 20.79
C ARG A 72 -19.34 12.16 20.77
N LEU A 73 -20.25 11.93 19.83
CA LEU A 73 -20.96 10.67 19.65
C LEU A 73 -20.34 9.90 18.47
N TYR A 74 -20.03 8.62 18.65
CA TYR A 74 -19.52 7.74 17.59
C TYR A 74 -20.53 6.65 17.25
N TYR A 75 -20.87 6.52 15.96
CA TYR A 75 -21.80 5.51 15.45
C TYR A 75 -21.05 4.25 15.01
N HIS A 76 -21.45 3.09 15.57
CA HIS A 76 -21.04 1.77 15.11
C HIS A 76 -22.02 1.21 14.08
N GLY A 77 -21.49 0.59 13.01
CA GLY A 77 -22.29 -0.11 12.00
C GLY A 77 -22.85 -1.47 12.43
N HIS A 78 -22.50 -1.97 13.62
CA HIS A 78 -23.10 -3.17 14.23
C HIS A 78 -22.94 -3.11 15.75
N GLY A 79 -24.02 -2.76 16.47
CA GLY A 79 -24.12 -2.84 17.94
C GLY A 79 -23.53 -1.62 18.67
N GLU A 80 -24.37 -0.96 19.46
CA GLU A 80 -23.99 0.13 20.35
C GLU A 80 -23.06 -0.39 21.47
N MET A 81 -21.76 -0.14 21.38
CA MET A 81 -20.92 -0.07 22.58
C MET A 81 -20.69 1.39 22.94
N LEU A 82 -21.66 1.94 23.65
CA LEU A 82 -21.59 3.23 24.34
C LEU A 82 -20.82 3.05 25.66
N LEU A 83 -19.51 2.84 25.60
CA LEU A 83 -18.69 3.02 26.80
C LEU A 83 -18.26 4.49 26.83
N ARG A 84 -18.60 5.22 27.92
CA ARG A 84 -18.08 6.58 28.13
C ARG A 84 -16.55 6.54 28.09
N GLU A 85 -15.92 7.59 27.57
CA GLU A 85 -14.46 7.74 27.56
C GLU A 85 -13.85 7.47 28.95
N ASP A 86 -14.51 7.92 30.02
CA ASP A 86 -14.13 7.67 31.40
C ASP A 86 -14.12 6.18 31.77
N LEU A 87 -15.09 5.42 31.27
CA LEU A 87 -15.21 3.99 31.55
C LEU A 87 -14.21 3.18 30.73
N ILE A 88 -13.96 3.55 29.47
CA ILE A 88 -12.90 2.94 28.67
C ILE A 88 -11.55 3.19 29.32
N SER A 89 -11.30 4.43 29.77
CA SER A 89 -10.06 4.80 30.45
C SER A 89 -9.86 3.99 31.72
N ALA A 90 -10.90 3.88 32.57
CA ALA A 90 -10.87 3.08 33.79
C ALA A 90 -10.63 1.58 33.52
N LEU A 91 -11.28 1.00 32.51
CA LEU A 91 -11.11 -0.42 32.15
C LEU A 91 -9.74 -0.72 31.51
N MET A 92 -9.10 0.30 30.93
CA MET A 92 -7.77 0.21 30.33
C MET A 92 -6.65 0.62 31.29
N GLU A 93 -6.96 0.95 32.55
CA GLU A 93 -5.95 1.21 33.58
C GLU A 93 -5.07 -0.02 33.80
N VAL A 94 -3.79 0.25 34.08
CA VAL A 94 -2.76 -0.77 34.21
C VAL A 94 -2.44 -0.93 35.68
N ASP A 95 -2.71 -2.11 36.21
CA ASP A 95 -2.23 -2.47 37.54
C ASP A 95 -0.73 -2.78 37.50
N ALA A 96 0.07 -1.89 38.09
CA ALA A 96 1.52 -2.00 38.11
C ALA A 96 2.02 -3.26 38.83
N SER A 97 1.25 -3.79 39.78
CA SER A 97 1.66 -4.94 40.59
C SER A 97 1.47 -6.28 39.88
N THR A 98 0.49 -6.37 38.98
CA THR A 98 0.11 -7.64 38.32
C THR A 98 0.38 -7.66 36.82
N GLN A 99 0.37 -6.49 36.16
CA GLN A 99 0.42 -6.43 34.70
C GLN A 99 1.76 -5.95 34.15
N VAL A 100 2.56 -5.23 34.93
CA VAL A 100 3.87 -4.74 34.49
C VAL A 100 4.91 -5.83 34.68
N LYS A 101 5.62 -6.16 33.61
CA LYS A 101 6.72 -7.13 33.60
C LYS A 101 8.07 -6.42 33.71
N GLU A 102 9.11 -7.16 34.08
CA GLU A 102 10.47 -6.64 34.35
C GLU A 102 11.06 -5.77 33.21
N ALA A 103 10.68 -6.01 31.97
CA ALA A 103 11.14 -5.25 30.80
C ALA A 103 10.31 -3.98 30.49
N GLY A 104 9.40 -3.57 31.38
CA GLY A 104 8.48 -2.44 31.15
C GLY A 104 7.31 -2.74 30.19
N SER A 105 7.25 -3.97 29.66
CA SER A 105 6.10 -4.46 28.89
C SER A 105 4.91 -4.77 29.80
N VAL A 106 3.71 -4.65 29.26
CA VAL A 106 2.46 -4.88 30.02
C VAL A 106 1.69 -6.06 29.46
N SER A 107 1.28 -7.00 30.31
CA SER A 107 0.33 -8.05 29.95
C SER A 107 -1.10 -7.57 30.13
N LEU A 108 -1.83 -7.49 29.02
CA LEU A 108 -3.24 -7.12 29.00
C LEU A 108 -4.11 -8.25 29.57
N THR A 109 -5.15 -7.88 30.31
CA THR A 109 -6.18 -8.83 30.76
C THR A 109 -7.03 -9.30 29.57
N ARG A 110 -7.78 -10.39 29.75
CA ARG A 110 -8.72 -10.88 28.72
C ARG A 110 -9.77 -9.82 28.34
N GLU A 111 -10.17 -8.98 29.30
CA GLU A 111 -11.14 -7.91 29.08
C GLU A 111 -10.53 -6.76 28.28
N GLN A 112 -9.32 -6.32 28.62
CA GLN A 112 -8.59 -5.29 27.86
C GLN A 112 -8.33 -5.73 26.41
N VAL A 113 -8.01 -7.01 26.18
CA VAL A 113 -7.86 -7.55 24.83
C VAL A 113 -9.19 -7.48 24.05
N LYS A 114 -10.32 -7.83 24.67
CA LYS A 114 -11.64 -7.73 24.04
C LYS A 114 -12.01 -6.29 23.69
N ILE A 115 -11.74 -5.35 24.58
CA ILE A 115 -11.96 -3.91 24.35
C ILE A 115 -11.13 -3.44 23.15
N MET A 116 -9.83 -3.76 23.13
CA MET A 116 -8.95 -3.39 22.02
C MET A 116 -9.34 -4.06 20.71
N GLU A 117 -9.78 -5.33 20.73
CA GLU A 117 -10.26 -6.00 19.52
C GLU A 117 -11.50 -5.32 18.96
N ALA A 118 -12.49 -5.01 19.81
CA ALA A 118 -13.70 -4.31 19.40
C ALA A 118 -13.40 -2.89 18.89
N PHE A 119 -12.48 -2.18 19.55
CA PHE A 119 -12.00 -0.88 19.12
C PHE A 119 -11.44 -0.94 17.68
N TRP A 120 -10.52 -1.85 17.40
CA TRP A 120 -9.91 -1.97 16.07
C TRP A 120 -10.90 -2.45 15.01
N ILE A 121 -11.89 -3.27 15.37
CA ILE A 121 -13.01 -3.60 14.48
C ILE A 121 -13.80 -2.33 14.14
N GLY A 122 -14.10 -1.49 15.14
CA GLY A 122 -14.82 -0.22 14.98
C GLY A 122 -14.09 0.78 14.09
N VAL A 123 -12.76 0.87 14.21
CA VAL A 123 -11.90 1.71 13.35
C VAL A 123 -11.82 1.18 11.91
N GLY A 124 -12.24 -0.07 11.64
CA GLY A 124 -12.27 -0.66 10.31
C GLY A 124 -11.11 -1.63 10.02
N VAL A 125 -10.35 -2.07 11.02
CA VAL A 125 -9.27 -3.06 10.85
C VAL A 125 -9.87 -4.47 10.63
N ARG A 126 -10.14 -4.81 9.37
CA ARG A 126 -10.88 -6.03 9.00
C ARG A 126 -10.11 -7.33 9.26
N LYS A 127 -8.80 -7.35 9.04
CA LYS A 127 -7.98 -8.57 9.15
C LYS A 127 -7.62 -8.87 10.61
N LYS A 128 -7.95 -10.08 11.07
CA LYS A 128 -7.62 -10.56 12.42
C LYS A 128 -6.13 -10.44 12.75
N ALA A 129 -5.26 -10.91 11.84
CA ALA A 129 -3.80 -10.82 12.02
C ALA A 129 -3.26 -9.39 12.16
N HIS A 130 -3.95 -8.39 11.60
CA HIS A 130 -3.57 -6.99 11.81
C HIS A 130 -4.01 -6.52 13.21
N ARG A 131 -5.23 -6.86 13.63
CA ARG A 131 -5.70 -6.55 14.99
C ARG A 131 -4.83 -7.19 16.06
N GLU A 132 -4.50 -8.47 15.92
CA GLU A 132 -3.61 -9.19 16.85
C GLU A 132 -2.25 -8.48 16.98
N ARG A 133 -1.69 -7.98 15.87
CA ARG A 133 -0.44 -7.21 15.88
C ARG A 133 -0.58 -5.86 16.58
N LEU A 134 -1.69 -5.14 16.36
CA LEU A 134 -1.96 -3.86 17.02
C LEU A 134 -2.16 -4.04 18.53
N ILE A 135 -2.77 -5.15 18.94
CA ILE A 135 -2.92 -5.54 20.35
C ILE A 135 -1.56 -5.93 20.95
N ASP A 136 -0.71 -6.67 20.25
CA ASP A 136 0.67 -6.93 20.70
C ASP A 136 1.48 -5.64 20.86
N MET A 137 1.25 -4.65 20.00
CA MET A 137 1.86 -3.33 20.16
C MET A 137 1.37 -2.60 21.41
N ALA A 138 0.11 -2.79 21.80
CA ALA A 138 -0.42 -2.25 23.04
C ALA A 138 0.37 -2.76 24.26
N CYS A 139 0.78 -4.03 24.27
CA CYS A 139 1.64 -4.57 25.33
C CYS A 139 3.00 -3.85 25.46
N LYS A 140 3.46 -3.16 24.41
CA LYS A 140 4.79 -2.52 24.33
C LYS A 140 4.73 -1.00 24.36
N ALA A 141 3.64 -0.41 23.88
CA ALA A 141 3.50 1.03 23.71
C ALA A 141 2.20 1.52 24.37
N GLY A 142 2.33 2.47 25.31
CA GLY A 142 1.20 3.04 26.06
C GLY A 142 0.12 3.63 25.17
N LEU A 143 0.49 4.31 24.08
CA LEU A 143 -0.47 4.88 23.14
C LEU A 143 -1.43 3.83 22.57
N TYR A 144 -0.95 2.61 22.29
CA TYR A 144 -1.77 1.55 21.73
C TYR A 144 -2.72 0.91 22.75
N ARG A 145 -2.56 1.23 24.03
CA ARG A 145 -3.45 0.82 25.13
C ARG A 145 -4.50 1.87 25.48
N ASP A 146 -4.48 3.01 24.82
CA ASP A 146 -5.37 4.13 25.10
C ASP A 146 -6.27 4.38 23.89
N PRO A 147 -7.47 3.75 23.83
CA PRO A 147 -8.40 3.93 22.73
C PRO A 147 -8.80 5.39 22.49
N VAL A 148 -8.88 6.20 23.54
CA VAL A 148 -9.28 7.62 23.44
C VAL A 148 -8.20 8.40 22.71
N ARG A 149 -6.94 8.29 23.16
CA ARG A 149 -5.81 8.92 22.47
C ARG A 149 -5.58 8.37 21.07
N LEU A 150 -5.84 7.08 20.84
CA LEU A 150 -5.79 6.51 19.49
C LEU A 150 -6.80 7.16 18.56
N LEU A 151 -8.04 7.40 19.02
CA LEU A 151 -9.05 8.10 18.22
C LEU A 151 -8.61 9.52 17.88
N GLU A 152 -8.06 10.25 18.85
CA GLU A 152 -7.50 11.58 18.60
C GLU A 152 -6.40 11.54 17.54
N ARG A 153 -5.45 10.60 17.65
CA ARG A 153 -4.37 10.45 16.68
C ARG A 153 -4.87 10.02 15.30
N LEU A 154 -5.91 9.19 15.23
CA LEU A 154 -6.55 8.80 13.97
C LEU A 154 -7.24 10.00 13.31
N ALA A 155 -7.97 10.81 14.08
CA ALA A 155 -8.61 12.03 13.58
C ALA A 155 -7.57 13.03 13.07
N GLN A 156 -6.50 13.27 13.82
CA GLN A 156 -5.44 14.18 13.37
C GLN A 156 -4.70 13.64 12.12
N LEU A 157 -4.56 12.32 11.97
CA LEU A 157 -4.03 11.71 10.76
C LEU A 157 -4.97 11.94 9.57
N GLU A 158 -6.29 11.79 9.76
CA GLU A 158 -7.29 12.09 8.74
C GLU A 158 -7.20 13.56 8.30
N ASP A 159 -7.11 14.48 9.26
CA ASP A 159 -6.97 15.91 9.00
C ASP A 159 -5.69 16.20 8.21
N ALA A 160 -4.55 15.58 8.55
CA ALA A 160 -3.30 15.74 7.81
C ALA A 160 -3.39 15.21 6.37
N LEU A 161 -4.07 14.07 6.16
CA LEU A 161 -4.32 13.52 4.82
C LEU A 161 -5.21 14.44 3.98
N TRP A 162 -6.20 15.05 4.60
CA TRP A 162 -7.10 16.00 3.96
C TRP A 162 -6.40 17.32 3.64
N LEU A 163 -5.65 17.90 4.58
CA LEU A 163 -4.93 19.15 4.38
C LEU A 163 -3.87 19.03 3.27
N GLY A 164 -3.03 18.00 3.33
CA GLY A 164 -1.89 17.90 2.41
C GLY A 164 -2.23 17.43 1.00
N ALA A 165 -3.29 16.64 0.82
CA ALA A 165 -3.62 16.08 -0.49
C ALA A 165 -5.12 16.03 -0.81
N SER A 166 -5.97 16.69 -0.03
CA SER A 166 -7.44 16.70 -0.19
C SER A 166 -8.04 15.29 -0.18
N LEU A 167 -7.44 14.36 0.57
CA LEU A 167 -7.84 12.96 0.59
C LEU A 167 -8.98 12.76 1.59
N SER A 168 -10.19 12.56 1.09
CA SER A 168 -11.38 12.30 1.91
C SER A 168 -11.82 10.83 1.88
N GLY A 169 -12.41 10.37 2.98
CA GLY A 169 -12.97 9.02 3.11
C GLY A 169 -11.91 7.93 2.97
N VAL A 170 -10.71 8.17 3.48
CA VAL A 170 -9.60 7.21 3.49
C VAL A 170 -9.86 6.15 4.57
N ASP A 171 -9.68 4.86 4.25
CA ASP A 171 -9.84 3.78 5.23
C ASP A 171 -8.62 3.72 6.18
N LEU A 172 -8.70 4.49 7.28
CA LEU A 172 -7.65 4.54 8.31
C LEU A 172 -7.39 3.17 8.95
N GLY A 173 -8.41 2.32 9.07
CA GLY A 173 -8.26 0.95 9.56
C GLY A 173 -7.37 0.10 8.65
N VAL A 174 -7.48 0.27 7.33
CA VAL A 174 -6.58 -0.36 6.35
C VAL A 174 -5.15 0.18 6.48
N ILE A 175 -4.99 1.50 6.63
CA ILE A 175 -3.70 2.16 6.77
C ILE A 175 -2.97 1.70 8.03
N VAL A 176 -3.58 1.90 9.20
CA VAL A 176 -2.99 1.58 10.51
C VAL A 176 -2.81 0.07 10.68
N GLY A 177 -3.77 -0.73 10.21
CA GLY A 177 -3.66 -2.18 10.26
C GLY A 177 -2.44 -2.72 9.50
N ARG A 178 -2.03 -2.08 8.40
CA ARG A 178 -0.85 -2.48 7.61
C ARG A 178 0.42 -1.80 8.08
N CYS A 179 0.34 -0.54 8.50
CA CYS A 179 1.47 0.27 8.94
C CYS A 179 1.13 0.99 10.25
N PRO A 180 1.19 0.29 11.40
CA PRO A 180 0.86 0.89 12.69
C PRO A 180 1.69 2.15 12.98
N ARG A 181 2.95 2.16 12.54
CA ARG A 181 3.90 3.25 12.78
C ARG A 181 3.41 4.62 12.28
N VAL A 182 2.45 4.67 11.36
CA VAL A 182 1.85 5.91 10.86
C VAL A 182 1.21 6.76 11.97
N ILE A 183 0.75 6.13 13.05
CA ILE A 183 0.18 6.85 14.21
C ILE A 183 1.23 7.74 14.90
N TYR A 184 2.51 7.44 14.73
CA TYR A 184 3.61 8.21 15.29
C TYR A 184 4.19 9.24 14.32
N CYS A 185 3.64 9.39 13.12
CA CYS A 185 4.08 10.43 12.20
C CYS A 185 3.85 11.82 12.83
N ASP A 186 4.78 12.72 12.56
CA ASP A 186 4.59 14.15 12.80
C ASP A 186 3.57 14.65 11.77
N LEU A 187 2.44 15.16 12.25
CA LEU A 187 1.25 15.37 11.43
C LEU A 187 1.33 16.68 10.64
N ASP A 188 1.95 17.71 11.20
CA ASP A 188 2.23 18.96 10.48
C ASP A 188 3.16 18.66 9.29
N TRP A 189 4.22 17.90 9.57
CA TRP A 189 5.15 17.45 8.53
C TRP A 189 4.53 16.46 7.54
N THR A 190 3.49 15.72 7.94
CA THR A 190 2.79 14.77 7.06
C THR A 190 1.99 15.51 5.99
N ALA A 191 1.35 16.64 6.33
CA ALA A 191 0.61 17.44 5.35
C ALA A 191 1.55 18.02 4.27
N GLU A 192 2.63 18.70 4.66
CA GLU A 192 3.63 19.26 3.73
C GLU A 192 4.25 18.17 2.82
N LYS A 193 4.52 17.00 3.41
CA LYS A 193 4.99 15.83 2.65
C LYS A 193 3.98 15.39 1.60
N LEU A 194 2.70 15.34 1.93
CA LEU A 194 1.67 14.90 0.98
C LEU A 194 1.48 15.88 -0.17
N GLU A 195 1.67 17.18 0.07
CA GLU A 195 1.72 18.19 -1.00
C GLU A 195 2.88 17.88 -1.95
N LEU A 196 4.09 17.66 -1.42
CA LEU A 196 5.24 17.27 -2.23
C LEU A 196 5.02 15.95 -2.97
N LEU A 197 4.39 14.96 -2.33
CA LEU A 197 4.08 13.68 -2.97
C LEU A 197 3.11 13.87 -4.15
N ARG A 198 2.17 14.79 -4.04
CA ARG A 198 1.24 15.17 -5.13
C ARG A 198 1.96 15.82 -6.29
N GLU A 199 2.94 16.67 -6.02
CA GLU A 199 3.79 17.25 -7.07
C GLU A 199 4.65 16.19 -7.77
N LEU A 200 5.20 15.24 -7.01
CA LEU A 200 6.04 14.16 -7.54
C LEU A 200 5.25 13.10 -8.31
N LEU A 201 3.98 12.89 -7.99
CA LEU A 201 3.11 11.87 -8.58
C LEU A 201 1.77 12.48 -9.04
N PRO A 202 1.79 13.42 -10.01
CA PRO A 202 0.64 14.26 -10.32
C PRO A 202 -0.55 13.50 -10.93
N THR A 203 -0.28 12.37 -11.59
CA THR A 203 -1.30 11.54 -12.26
C THR A 203 -1.72 10.32 -11.46
N VAL A 204 -1.11 10.09 -10.29
CA VAL A 204 -1.38 8.91 -9.46
C VAL A 204 -2.50 9.21 -8.47
N ASP A 205 -3.43 8.25 -8.30
CA ASP A 205 -4.45 8.34 -7.27
C ASP A 205 -3.80 8.14 -5.89
N LEU A 206 -3.46 9.26 -5.23
CA LEU A 206 -2.77 9.25 -3.93
C LEU A 206 -3.57 8.52 -2.85
N LYS A 207 -4.91 8.61 -2.87
CA LYS A 207 -5.76 7.88 -1.93
C LYS A 207 -5.54 6.38 -2.09
N ARG A 208 -5.69 5.88 -3.32
CA ARG A 208 -5.48 4.46 -3.64
C ARG A 208 -4.05 4.02 -3.36
N LEU A 209 -3.07 4.86 -3.68
CA LEU A 209 -1.66 4.60 -3.42
C LEU A 209 -1.39 4.40 -1.92
N ILE A 210 -1.89 5.30 -1.07
CA ILE A 210 -1.68 5.25 0.38
C ILE A 210 -2.43 4.06 0.99
N GLU A 211 -3.69 3.81 0.63
CA GLU A 211 -4.44 2.66 1.14
C GLU A 211 -3.80 1.32 0.74
N ARG A 212 -3.21 1.24 -0.47
CA ARG A 212 -2.54 0.02 -0.95
C ARG A 212 -1.12 -0.12 -0.41
N ASN A 213 -0.41 0.98 -0.22
CA ASN A 213 0.95 1.00 0.33
C ASN A 213 1.15 2.11 1.39
N PRO A 214 0.64 1.93 2.63
CA PRO A 214 0.73 2.95 3.66
C PRO A 214 2.16 3.25 4.15
N GLN A 215 3.12 2.38 3.82
CA GLN A 215 4.53 2.58 4.15
C GLN A 215 5.12 3.80 3.43
N VAL A 216 4.50 4.26 2.33
CA VAL A 216 4.93 5.46 1.61
C VAL A 216 4.96 6.67 2.54
N LEU A 217 4.04 6.79 3.50
CA LEU A 217 3.98 7.92 4.43
C LEU A 217 5.23 8.02 5.33
N GLY A 218 5.94 6.91 5.52
CA GLY A 218 7.21 6.87 6.27
C GLY A 218 8.46 7.11 5.41
N MET A 219 8.33 7.24 4.09
CA MET A 219 9.46 7.43 3.19
C MET A 219 9.89 8.89 3.11
N ASP A 220 11.12 9.12 2.63
CA ASP A 220 11.61 10.45 2.31
C ASP A 220 11.23 10.84 0.87
N PHE A 221 10.44 11.90 0.75
CA PHE A 221 9.93 12.37 -0.52
C PHE A 221 10.90 13.29 -1.25
N THR A 222 11.91 13.84 -0.56
CA THR A 222 12.89 14.74 -1.17
C THR A 222 13.95 13.97 -1.96
N MET A 223 14.40 12.82 -1.44
CA MET A 223 15.47 12.03 -2.09
C MET A 223 15.01 10.64 -2.51
N THR A 224 14.27 9.93 -1.65
CA THR A 224 14.01 8.50 -1.88
C THR A 224 13.00 8.26 -3.01
N ILE A 225 11.86 8.96 -3.02
CA ILE A 225 10.87 8.82 -4.09
C ILE A 225 11.46 9.26 -5.44
N PRO A 226 12.05 10.47 -5.59
CA PRO A 226 12.63 10.89 -6.88
C PRO A 226 13.74 9.98 -7.39
N ALA A 227 14.58 9.44 -6.50
CA ALA A 227 15.59 8.44 -6.89
C ALA A 227 14.93 7.18 -7.45
N LYS A 228 13.90 6.64 -6.78
CA LYS A 228 13.18 5.45 -7.25
C LYS A 228 12.48 5.68 -8.59
N LEU A 229 11.86 6.84 -8.78
CA LEU A 229 11.23 7.20 -10.06
C LEU A 229 12.27 7.22 -11.19
N ARG A 230 13.40 7.92 -11.00
CA ARG A 230 14.48 7.98 -11.99
C ARG A 230 15.05 6.60 -12.31
N GLU A 231 15.26 5.75 -11.31
CA GLU A 231 15.77 4.40 -11.54
C GLU A 231 14.75 3.52 -12.27
N LEU A 232 13.44 3.64 -11.97
CA LEU A 232 12.40 2.94 -12.74
C LEU A 232 12.37 3.41 -14.21
N SER A 233 12.47 4.72 -14.46
CA SER A 233 12.52 5.26 -15.82
C SER A 233 13.74 4.77 -16.60
N LYS A 234 14.89 4.56 -15.95
CA LYS A 234 16.08 3.96 -16.58
C LYS A 234 15.90 2.49 -16.91
N LEU A 235 15.26 1.73 -16.01
CA LEU A 235 15.06 0.29 -16.16
C LEU A 235 14.02 -0.05 -17.24
N LEU A 236 13.02 0.82 -17.40
CA LEU A 236 11.83 0.64 -18.23
C LEU A 236 11.57 1.91 -19.08
N PRO A 237 12.42 2.19 -20.09
CA PRO A 237 12.38 3.44 -20.85
C PRO A 237 11.11 3.66 -21.66
N TYR A 238 10.36 2.62 -22.01
CA TYR A 238 9.13 2.72 -22.81
C TYR A 238 7.86 2.57 -21.96
N THR A 239 8.01 2.54 -20.64
CA THR A 239 6.94 2.31 -19.67
C THR A 239 6.58 3.62 -18.98
N ASP A 240 5.28 3.91 -18.87
CA ASP A 240 4.82 5.00 -18.01
C ASP A 240 4.98 4.61 -16.54
N VAL A 241 6.00 5.17 -15.90
CA VAL A 241 6.34 4.90 -14.48
C VAL A 241 5.22 5.34 -13.54
N PHE A 242 4.45 6.37 -13.86
CA PHE A 242 3.36 6.82 -13.00
C PHE A 242 2.19 5.84 -13.05
N ALA A 243 1.78 5.41 -14.25
CA ALA A 243 0.77 4.36 -14.41
C ALA A 243 1.22 3.02 -13.78
N LEU A 244 2.53 2.70 -13.87
CA LEU A 244 3.12 1.54 -13.21
C LEU A 244 2.99 1.62 -11.68
N ILE A 245 3.21 2.80 -11.09
CA ILE A 245 3.09 3.03 -9.65
C ILE A 245 1.62 3.02 -9.20
N ASP A 246 0.72 3.64 -9.96
CA ASP A 246 -0.71 3.64 -9.66
C ASP A 246 -1.28 2.21 -9.61
N SER A 247 -0.90 1.39 -10.59
CA SER A 247 -1.30 -0.02 -10.66
C SER A 247 -0.60 -0.91 -9.62
N HIS A 248 0.67 -0.62 -9.28
CA HIS A 248 1.44 -1.40 -8.30
C HIS A 248 2.26 -0.56 -7.30
N PRO A 249 1.60 0.09 -6.31
CA PRO A 249 2.26 0.98 -5.35
C PRO A 249 3.36 0.34 -4.50
N LYS A 250 3.35 -1.00 -4.37
CA LYS A 250 4.35 -1.75 -3.60
C LYS A 250 5.77 -1.62 -4.17
N LEU A 251 5.93 -1.25 -5.45
CA LEU A 251 7.25 -1.00 -6.05
C LEU A 251 8.03 0.07 -5.27
N LEU A 252 7.34 1.10 -4.77
CA LEU A 252 7.99 2.15 -3.98
C LEU A 252 8.61 1.62 -2.69
N SER A 253 8.06 0.55 -2.10
CA SER A 253 8.64 -0.10 -0.92
C SER A 253 9.79 -1.06 -1.23
N MET A 254 10.06 -1.36 -2.50
CA MET A 254 11.14 -2.27 -2.91
C MET A 254 12.44 -1.54 -3.20
N ASN A 255 13.56 -2.24 -3.08
CA ASN A 255 14.83 -1.73 -3.56
C ASN A 255 14.87 -1.83 -5.10
N ILE A 256 14.78 -0.68 -5.78
CA ILE A 256 14.71 -0.62 -7.23
C ILE A 256 16.07 -0.99 -7.86
N SER A 257 17.16 -0.45 -7.33
CA SER A 257 18.50 -0.59 -7.90
C SER A 257 19.07 -2.00 -7.78
N SER A 258 18.68 -2.75 -6.73
CA SER A 258 19.11 -4.14 -6.56
C SER A 258 18.00 -5.13 -6.90
N SER A 259 16.96 -5.25 -6.07
CA SER A 259 15.97 -6.33 -6.18
C SER A 259 15.16 -6.27 -7.47
N VAL A 260 14.57 -5.11 -7.81
CA VAL A 260 13.74 -4.98 -9.02
C VAL A 260 14.60 -5.11 -10.28
N SER A 261 15.76 -4.46 -10.31
CA SER A 261 16.73 -4.56 -11.41
C SER A 261 17.19 -6.00 -11.65
N SER A 262 17.53 -6.74 -10.58
CA SER A 262 17.94 -8.14 -10.67
C SER A 262 16.81 -9.05 -11.16
N ASN A 263 15.60 -8.86 -10.64
CA ASN A 263 14.43 -9.63 -11.08
C ASN A 263 14.12 -9.38 -12.57
N LEU A 264 14.15 -8.12 -13.00
CA LEU A 264 13.92 -7.74 -14.39
C LEU A 264 14.97 -8.34 -15.31
N ARG A 265 16.26 -8.31 -14.93
CA ARG A 265 17.34 -8.91 -15.70
C ARG A 265 17.15 -10.41 -15.88
N ALA A 266 16.84 -11.13 -14.81
CA ALA A 266 16.62 -12.57 -14.87
C ALA A 266 15.39 -12.90 -15.74
N MET A 267 14.29 -12.16 -15.59
CA MET A 267 13.11 -12.30 -16.44
C MET A 267 13.43 -12.06 -17.92
N ARG A 268 14.15 -10.98 -18.25
CA ARG A 268 14.59 -10.68 -19.62
C ARG A 268 15.41 -11.83 -20.19
N GLN A 269 16.36 -12.38 -19.43
CA GLN A 269 17.18 -13.51 -19.86
C GLN A 269 16.34 -14.76 -20.15
N THR A 270 15.42 -15.12 -19.26
CA THR A 270 14.52 -16.28 -19.43
C THR A 270 13.57 -16.11 -20.62
N LEU A 271 13.06 -14.90 -20.87
CA LEU A 271 12.16 -14.63 -21.99
C LEU A 271 12.90 -14.51 -23.32
N ALA A 272 14.14 -14.01 -23.30
CA ALA A 272 14.99 -13.92 -24.49
C ALA A 272 15.38 -15.31 -25.02
N SER A 273 15.64 -16.29 -24.14
CA SER A 273 15.88 -17.68 -24.59
C SER A 273 14.67 -18.31 -25.29
N GLU A 274 13.48 -17.77 -25.03
CA GLU A 274 12.23 -18.16 -25.68
C GLU A 274 11.90 -17.27 -26.90
N GLY A 275 12.77 -16.33 -27.29
CA GLY A 275 12.56 -15.46 -28.45
C GLY A 275 11.58 -14.31 -28.23
N VAL A 276 11.29 -13.94 -26.97
CA VAL A 276 10.42 -12.79 -26.65
C VAL A 276 11.21 -11.49 -26.71
N SER A 277 10.70 -10.49 -27.42
CA SER A 277 11.36 -9.18 -27.56
C SER A 277 11.28 -8.33 -26.29
N GLU A 278 12.27 -7.45 -26.08
CA GLU A 278 12.28 -6.49 -24.97
C GLU A 278 11.04 -5.60 -24.92
N SER A 279 10.54 -5.15 -26.07
CA SER A 279 9.29 -4.39 -26.17
C SER A 279 8.08 -5.16 -25.64
N THR A 280 8.04 -6.47 -25.87
CA THR A 280 7.00 -7.35 -25.34
C THR A 280 7.12 -7.50 -23.83
N VAL A 281 8.35 -7.61 -23.30
CA VAL A 281 8.61 -7.67 -21.85
C VAL A 281 8.12 -6.41 -21.15
N GLU A 282 8.41 -5.22 -21.68
CA GLU A 282 7.91 -3.96 -21.10
C GLU A 282 6.38 -3.86 -21.16
N ALA A 283 5.77 -4.27 -22.28
CA ALA A 283 4.31 -4.34 -22.38
C ALA A 283 3.72 -5.31 -21.34
N MET A 284 4.34 -6.48 -21.12
CA MET A 284 3.93 -7.43 -20.07
C MET A 284 3.97 -6.81 -18.68
N ILE A 285 5.00 -6.00 -18.38
CA ILE A 285 5.16 -5.33 -17.09
C ILE A 285 4.06 -4.29 -16.87
N MET A 286 3.68 -3.54 -17.90
CA MET A 286 2.55 -2.60 -17.82
C MET A 286 1.22 -3.30 -17.48
N TYR A 287 0.97 -4.48 -18.06
CA TYR A 287 -0.24 -5.25 -17.76
C TYR A 287 -0.17 -5.97 -16.40
N SER A 288 1.01 -6.42 -15.98
CA SER A 288 1.19 -7.11 -14.71
C SER A 288 2.50 -6.72 -14.03
N PRO A 289 2.52 -5.58 -13.31
CA PRO A 289 3.73 -5.11 -12.63
C PRO A 289 4.22 -6.06 -11.54
N ARG A 290 3.35 -6.98 -11.09
CA ARG A 290 3.70 -8.07 -10.16
C ARG A 290 4.86 -8.93 -10.67
N LEU A 291 5.09 -8.97 -11.98
CA LEU A 291 6.26 -9.62 -12.59
C LEU A 291 7.57 -9.12 -11.96
N LEU A 292 7.70 -7.80 -11.74
CA LEU A 292 8.89 -7.19 -11.12
C LEU A 292 9.11 -7.63 -9.66
N THR A 293 8.06 -8.12 -9.01
CA THR A 293 8.09 -8.60 -7.62
C THR A 293 8.14 -10.12 -7.51
N THR A 294 8.11 -10.83 -8.64
CA THR A 294 8.13 -12.30 -8.67
C THR A 294 9.57 -12.77 -8.48
N ASN A 295 9.76 -13.84 -7.69
CA ASN A 295 11.08 -14.45 -7.52
C ASN A 295 11.56 -14.98 -8.89
N PRO A 296 12.82 -14.74 -9.29
CA PRO A 296 13.36 -15.20 -10.58
C PRO A 296 13.24 -16.70 -10.82
N ASN A 297 13.47 -17.53 -9.80
CA ASN A 297 13.37 -18.98 -9.92
C ASN A 297 11.92 -19.38 -10.17
N THR A 298 11.00 -18.87 -9.37
CA THR A 298 9.56 -19.10 -9.57
C THR A 298 9.08 -18.62 -10.94
N PHE A 299 9.63 -17.51 -11.45
CA PHE A 299 9.33 -17.04 -12.80
C PHE A 299 9.82 -18.03 -13.86
N ALA A 300 11.08 -18.49 -13.74
CA ALA A 300 11.67 -19.46 -14.65
C ALA A 300 10.93 -20.81 -14.62
N ASP A 301 10.55 -21.30 -13.45
CA ASP A 301 9.78 -22.55 -13.29
C ASP A 301 8.43 -22.47 -14.01
N ARG A 302 7.75 -21.32 -13.89
CA ARG A 302 6.48 -21.06 -14.60
C ARG A 302 6.65 -20.95 -16.10
N CYS A 303 7.74 -20.32 -16.58
CA CYS A 303 8.09 -20.32 -17.99
C CYS A 303 8.31 -21.75 -18.49
N ALA A 304 9.17 -22.52 -17.83
CA ALA A 304 9.44 -23.91 -18.19
C ALA A 304 8.17 -24.76 -18.21
N GLN A 305 7.29 -24.57 -17.21
CA GLN A 305 6.01 -25.27 -17.16
C GLN A 305 5.08 -24.87 -18.31
N LEU A 306 5.00 -23.58 -18.66
CA LEU A 306 4.21 -23.12 -19.80
C LEU A 306 4.77 -23.68 -21.12
N ALA A 307 6.09 -23.73 -21.29
CA ALA A 307 6.75 -24.31 -22.45
C ALA A 307 6.46 -25.82 -22.59
N ARG A 308 6.31 -26.55 -21.47
CA ARG A 308 5.91 -27.97 -21.49
C ARG A 308 4.49 -28.22 -22.02
N THR A 309 3.60 -27.23 -21.96
CA THR A 309 2.22 -27.39 -22.45
C THR A 309 2.18 -27.62 -23.95
N LYS A 310 3.03 -26.90 -24.69
CA LYS A 310 3.16 -26.99 -26.15
C LYS A 310 4.47 -26.32 -26.58
N PRO A 311 5.23 -26.92 -27.53
CA PRO A 311 6.39 -26.26 -28.12
C PRO A 311 6.03 -24.88 -28.70
N GLY A 312 6.80 -23.85 -28.35
CA GLY A 312 6.56 -22.47 -28.81
C GLY A 312 5.40 -21.76 -28.11
N ALA A 313 4.81 -22.32 -27.04
CA ALA A 313 3.70 -21.69 -26.31
C ALA A 313 4.05 -20.27 -25.83
N ILE A 314 5.27 -20.05 -25.34
CA ILE A 314 5.71 -18.74 -24.86
C ILE A 314 5.69 -17.71 -25.99
N GLN A 315 6.26 -18.04 -27.16
CA GLN A 315 6.24 -17.16 -28.34
C GLN A 315 4.80 -16.88 -28.81
N GLN A 316 3.96 -17.90 -28.83
CA GLN A 316 2.56 -17.75 -29.23
C GLN A 316 1.81 -16.79 -28.29
N TYR A 317 2.02 -16.92 -26.98
CA TYR A 317 1.38 -16.04 -26.00
C TYR A 317 2.05 -14.67 -25.89
N ALA A 318 3.32 -14.52 -26.29
CA ALA A 318 4.02 -13.24 -26.36
C ALA A 318 3.35 -12.26 -27.33
N LEU A 319 2.65 -12.76 -28.37
CA LEU A 319 1.79 -11.95 -29.25
C LEU A 319 0.64 -11.25 -28.50
N LYS A 320 0.31 -11.72 -27.28
CA LYS A 320 -0.68 -11.13 -26.39
C LYS A 320 -0.04 -10.88 -25.02
N PRO A 321 0.74 -9.79 -24.85
CA PRO A 321 1.56 -9.54 -23.65
C PRO A 321 0.78 -9.65 -22.34
N ALA A 322 -0.45 -9.12 -22.30
CA ALA A 322 -1.32 -9.22 -21.13
C ALA A 322 -1.64 -10.67 -20.72
N SER A 323 -1.86 -11.54 -21.71
CA SER A 323 -2.17 -12.96 -21.47
C SER A 323 -0.95 -13.70 -20.94
N LEU A 324 0.22 -13.51 -21.57
CA LEU A 324 1.46 -14.12 -21.11
C LEU A 324 1.82 -13.65 -19.69
N ALA A 325 1.73 -12.34 -19.43
CA ALA A 325 1.96 -11.76 -18.11
C ALA A 325 1.01 -12.35 -17.04
N ARG A 326 -0.27 -12.55 -17.40
CA ARG A 326 -1.25 -13.18 -16.50
C ARG A 326 -0.93 -14.66 -16.23
N MET A 327 -0.47 -15.41 -17.23
CA MET A 327 -0.05 -16.81 -17.06
C MET A 327 1.17 -16.91 -16.14
N LEU A 328 2.22 -16.12 -16.39
CA LEU A 328 3.48 -16.18 -15.63
C LEU A 328 3.37 -15.59 -14.20
N THR A 329 2.28 -14.89 -13.90
CA THR A 329 1.94 -14.47 -12.52
C THR A 329 0.97 -15.42 -11.81
N SER A 330 0.50 -16.47 -12.48
CA SER A 330 -0.34 -17.52 -11.88
C SER A 330 0.49 -18.54 -11.12
N SER A 331 -0.14 -19.29 -10.21
CA SER A 331 0.51 -20.47 -9.59
C SER A 331 0.73 -21.56 -10.62
N GLU A 332 1.75 -22.40 -10.42
CA GLU A 332 2.07 -23.53 -11.29
C GLU A 332 0.86 -24.45 -11.52
N ARG A 333 0.11 -24.76 -10.45
CA ARG A 333 -1.14 -25.55 -10.55
C ARG A 333 -2.17 -24.96 -11.53
N VAL A 334 -2.22 -23.64 -11.66
CA VAL A 334 -3.14 -22.96 -12.59
C VAL A 334 -2.61 -23.03 -14.02
N ILE A 335 -1.29 -22.98 -14.20
CA ILE A 335 -0.63 -23.18 -15.51
C ILE A 335 -0.82 -24.64 -15.95
N SER A 336 -0.76 -25.61 -15.04
CA SER A 336 -0.96 -27.05 -15.34
C SER A 336 -2.31 -27.32 -16.00
N ARG A 337 -3.33 -26.49 -15.78
CA ARG A 337 -4.63 -26.59 -16.45
C ARG A 337 -4.50 -26.56 -17.97
N LEU A 338 -3.51 -25.84 -18.50
CA LEU A 338 -3.29 -25.75 -19.94
C LEU A 338 -2.77 -27.06 -20.51
N ALA A 339 -1.81 -27.70 -19.84
CA ALA A 339 -1.32 -29.02 -20.20
C ALA A 339 -2.44 -30.06 -20.08
N PHE A 340 -3.18 -30.04 -18.98
CA PHE A 340 -4.33 -30.92 -18.76
C PHE A 340 -5.39 -30.81 -19.87
N LEU A 341 -5.81 -29.59 -20.22
CA LEU A 341 -6.78 -29.39 -21.29
C LEU A 341 -6.25 -29.89 -22.62
N HIS A 342 -4.97 -29.67 -22.91
CA HIS A 342 -4.36 -30.16 -24.14
C HIS A 342 -4.29 -31.71 -24.21
N GLU A 343 -3.97 -32.36 -23.09
CA GLU A 343 -3.81 -33.81 -23.01
C GLU A 343 -5.13 -34.59 -22.90
N ARG A 344 -6.07 -34.10 -22.07
CA ARG A 344 -7.30 -34.83 -21.70
C ARG A 344 -8.55 -34.31 -22.39
N HIS A 345 -8.57 -33.04 -22.77
CA HIS A 345 -9.73 -32.38 -23.36
C HIS A 345 -9.37 -31.64 -24.68
N PRO A 346 -8.74 -32.31 -25.67
CA PRO A 346 -8.20 -31.64 -26.86
C PRO A 346 -9.28 -30.99 -27.75
N HIS A 347 -10.54 -31.40 -27.60
CA HIS A 347 -11.68 -30.83 -28.32
C HIS A 347 -12.36 -29.67 -27.58
N ASP A 348 -11.95 -29.38 -26.33
CA ASP A 348 -12.50 -28.27 -25.58
C ASP A 348 -11.98 -26.93 -26.14
N THR A 349 -12.90 -25.99 -26.35
CA THR A 349 -12.61 -24.70 -26.99
C THR A 349 -12.24 -23.59 -25.98
N THR A 350 -12.05 -23.94 -24.70
CA THR A 350 -11.70 -22.96 -23.67
C THR A 350 -10.36 -22.32 -23.96
N SER A 351 -10.36 -21.01 -24.17
CA SER A 351 -9.11 -20.28 -24.35
C SER A 351 -8.21 -20.37 -23.11
N ALA A 352 -6.90 -20.36 -23.31
CA ALA A 352 -5.92 -20.47 -22.24
C ALA A 352 -6.08 -19.41 -21.14
N ILE A 353 -6.46 -18.18 -21.52
CA ILE A 353 -6.70 -17.10 -20.55
C ILE A 353 -7.94 -17.36 -19.69
N VAL A 354 -9.00 -17.96 -20.26
CA VAL A 354 -10.20 -18.36 -19.51
C VAL A 354 -9.87 -19.50 -18.54
N ALA A 355 -9.11 -20.50 -18.97
CA ALA A 355 -8.66 -21.59 -18.10
C ALA A 355 -7.86 -21.09 -16.88
N VAL A 356 -7.00 -20.09 -17.09
CA VAL A 356 -6.16 -19.47 -16.04
C VAL A 356 -6.94 -18.54 -15.12
N ASN A 357 -7.97 -17.84 -15.64
CA ASN A 357 -8.79 -16.91 -14.85
C ASN A 357 -9.96 -17.57 -14.12
N THR A 358 -10.38 -18.77 -14.54
CA THR A 358 -11.46 -19.51 -13.89
C THR A 358 -11.05 -19.89 -12.46
N SER A 359 -11.93 -19.66 -11.49
CA SER A 359 -11.70 -20.07 -10.09
C SER A 359 -11.49 -21.58 -9.99
N ALA A 360 -10.70 -22.05 -9.01
CA ALA A 360 -10.46 -23.48 -8.81
C ALA A 360 -11.75 -24.31 -8.70
N ALA A 361 -12.73 -23.86 -7.90
CA ALA A 361 -14.01 -24.56 -7.76
C ALA A 361 -14.73 -24.76 -9.10
N LYS A 362 -14.96 -23.68 -9.86
CA LYS A 362 -15.59 -23.74 -11.18
C LYS A 362 -14.81 -24.57 -12.21
N PHE A 363 -13.47 -24.56 -12.13
CA PHE A 363 -12.65 -25.35 -13.03
C PHE A 363 -12.79 -26.84 -12.73
N ILE A 364 -12.76 -27.23 -11.46
CA ILE A 364 -12.92 -28.62 -11.02
C ILE A 364 -14.34 -29.13 -11.28
N GLU A 365 -15.36 -28.29 -11.07
CA GLU A 365 -16.75 -28.62 -11.40
C GLU A 365 -16.91 -28.98 -12.89
N ARG A 366 -16.24 -28.24 -13.77
CA ARG A 366 -16.26 -28.50 -15.21
C ARG A 366 -15.35 -29.66 -15.62
N PHE A 367 -14.22 -29.83 -14.95
CA PHE A 367 -13.21 -30.85 -15.24
C PHE A 367 -12.82 -31.62 -13.96
N PRO A 368 -13.67 -32.54 -13.48
CA PRO A 368 -13.43 -33.27 -12.23
C PRO A 368 -12.17 -34.13 -12.25
N ASP A 369 -11.78 -34.60 -13.44
CA ASP A 369 -10.61 -35.43 -13.71
C ASP A 369 -9.26 -34.67 -13.59
N PHE A 370 -9.30 -33.34 -13.40
CA PHE A 370 -8.08 -32.54 -13.19
C PHE A 370 -7.32 -32.93 -11.92
N GLU A 371 -8.03 -33.26 -10.84
CA GLU A 371 -7.42 -33.63 -9.55
C GLU A 371 -6.67 -34.96 -9.66
N GLU A 372 -7.27 -35.94 -10.33
CA GLU A 372 -6.64 -37.26 -10.57
C GLU A 372 -5.44 -37.16 -11.51
N TRP A 373 -5.52 -36.28 -12.52
CA TRP A 373 -4.41 -36.03 -13.43
C TRP A 373 -3.23 -35.38 -12.69
N GLY A 374 -3.50 -34.42 -11.79
CA GLY A 374 -2.48 -33.71 -11.02
C GLY A 374 -1.74 -34.55 -9.98
N GLN A 375 -2.25 -35.74 -9.60
CA GLN A 375 -1.55 -36.67 -8.70
C GLN A 375 -0.51 -37.55 -9.41
N LYS A 376 -0.52 -37.57 -10.75
CA LYS A 376 0.41 -38.37 -11.58
C LYS A 376 1.63 -37.58 -12.08
N MET A 377 1.66 -36.27 -11.84
CA MET A 377 2.81 -35.39 -12.03
C MET A 377 3.43 -35.03 -10.70
#